data_AF-A0A9E4J620-F1
#
_entry.id   AF-A0A9E4J620-F1
#
_cell.length_a   1.000
_cell.length_b   1.000
_cell.length_c   1.000
_cell.angle_alpha   90.00
_cell.angle_beta   90.00
_cell.angle_gamma   90.00
#
_symmetry.space_group_name_H-M   'P 1'
#
loop_
_entity.id
_entity.type
_entity.pdbx_description
1 polymer ?
#
loop_
_entity_poly.entity_id
_entity_poly.type
_entity_poly.pdbx_seq_one_letter_code
_entity_poly.pdbx_strand_id
1 'polypeptide(L)'
;MNHPKPPQIPAAFNDFTTNLQKLEGPHLDPLVAPFAEIEAGVIKMLGGAFSLARPEHRVVAFMVGAAFAERLEKDLGAFWFPNRSSGFGASMGLCEAVAVVSPIEAATRALGRGKLAELDDMTRDLRSAVARATLAPEAASLSAQKLGPVDYQRLFDPGLAQVACLDPQAVHTMLASTASEERREIDRAIDRAPAQLPEPVKAQVRAQIVGALGQMDGDTALEAQLPRATSLCELLAWIHGAKASSGLAPEELWRELVVPLLHIGAPETFPPIDPDDLAELEADADPLLLFVDIVPFQTPSADEDGVIGVFPVESAASVIPMDEGFPRLVQVDASALEAVLATFDAAKVKDAVERFRAHLVAAGAPSPGPLASPLADAAFSLIEDLKQVVATCKEHNGVFCVRRATEAEAASEAALHLVRQGLASPRIILA
;
A
#
# COMPACT_ATOMS: atom_id res chain seq x y z
N MET A 1 14.43 -3.59 11.32
CA MET A 1 14.67 -4.35 10.07
C MET A 1 13.31 -4.86 9.64
N ASN A 2 12.70 -4.58 8.49
CA ASN A 2 13.08 -4.01 7.20
C ASN A 2 12.05 -2.95 6.81
N HIS A 3 12.47 -1.81 6.25
CA HIS A 3 11.57 -0.99 5.43
C HIS A 3 11.83 -1.42 3.99
N PRO A 4 11.02 -2.32 3.42
CA PRO A 4 11.37 -2.94 2.14
C PRO A 4 11.47 -1.87 1.07
N LYS A 5 12.69 -1.73 0.53
CA LYS A 5 12.96 -0.90 -0.64
C LYS A 5 12.13 -1.44 -1.81
N PRO A 6 11.47 -0.58 -2.60
CA PRO A 6 10.75 -1.06 -3.78
C PRO A 6 11.69 -1.85 -4.70
N PRO A 7 11.30 -3.05 -5.18
CA PRO A 7 12.19 -3.99 -5.87
C PRO A 7 12.83 -3.43 -7.15
N GLN A 8 12.18 -2.45 -7.78
CA GLN A 8 12.68 -1.76 -8.96
C GLN A 8 13.84 -0.79 -8.68
N ILE A 9 14.05 -0.36 -7.43
CA ILE A 9 15.08 0.64 -7.08
C ILE A 9 16.49 0.04 -7.18
N PRO A 10 16.81 -1.12 -6.58
CA PRO A 10 18.14 -1.74 -6.73
C PRO A 10 18.49 -2.01 -8.19
N ALA A 11 17.55 -2.54 -8.97
CA ALA A 11 17.75 -2.80 -10.39
C ALA A 11 18.09 -1.52 -11.16
N ALA A 12 17.32 -0.45 -10.98
CA ALA A 12 17.57 0.83 -11.65
C ALA A 12 18.86 1.51 -11.19
N PHE A 13 19.23 1.39 -9.91
CA PHE A 13 20.52 1.88 -9.41
C PHE A 13 21.70 1.13 -10.04
N ASN A 14 21.61 -0.20 -10.16
CA ASN A 14 22.63 -1.01 -10.81
C ASN A 14 22.76 -0.71 -12.30
N ASP A 15 21.62 -0.56 -13.01
CA ASP A 15 21.59 -0.14 -14.42
C ASP A 15 22.20 1.25 -14.58
N PHE A 16 21.88 2.19 -13.69
CA PHE A 16 22.45 3.53 -13.71
C PHE A 16 23.97 3.51 -13.56
N THR A 17 24.46 2.82 -12.53
CA THR A 17 25.89 2.69 -12.23
C THR A 17 26.62 2.08 -13.42
N THR A 18 26.10 0.98 -13.97
CA THR A 18 26.68 0.29 -15.12
C THR A 18 26.74 1.20 -16.35
N ASN A 19 25.66 1.91 -16.66
CA ASN A 19 25.60 2.80 -17.82
C ASN A 19 26.51 4.02 -17.64
N LEU A 20 26.58 4.60 -16.44
CA LEU A 20 27.41 5.76 -16.14
C LEU A 20 28.89 5.40 -16.28
N GLN A 21 29.30 4.26 -15.73
CA GLN A 21 30.67 3.77 -15.83
C GLN A 21 31.07 3.42 -17.26
N LYS A 22 30.15 2.95 -18.10
CA LYS A 22 30.41 2.73 -19.53
C LYS A 22 30.65 4.03 -20.29
N LEU A 23 29.96 5.12 -19.92
CA LEU A 23 29.97 6.39 -20.67
C LEU A 23 31.05 7.38 -20.20
N GLU A 24 31.38 7.36 -18.91
CA GLU A 24 32.34 8.29 -18.30
C GLU A 24 33.52 7.58 -17.61
N GLY A 25 33.45 6.26 -17.42
CA GLY A 25 34.51 5.46 -16.80
C GLY A 25 34.21 5.07 -15.34
N PRO A 26 34.98 4.12 -14.77
CA PRO A 26 34.69 3.49 -13.47
C PRO A 26 34.91 4.41 -12.25
N HIS A 27 35.47 5.60 -12.43
CA HIS A 27 35.80 6.53 -11.35
C HIS A 27 34.61 7.36 -10.86
N LEU A 28 33.53 7.42 -11.64
CA LEU A 28 32.30 8.11 -11.26
C LEU A 28 31.39 7.15 -10.50
N ASP A 29 31.52 7.17 -9.18
CA ASP A 29 30.62 6.46 -8.27
C ASP A 29 29.35 7.31 -8.00
N PRO A 30 28.16 6.84 -8.42
CA PRO A 30 26.91 7.55 -8.24
C PRO A 30 26.44 7.65 -6.79
N LEU A 31 27.14 7.09 -5.80
CA LEU A 31 26.85 7.31 -4.37
C LEU A 31 27.64 8.46 -3.75
N VAL A 32 28.69 8.96 -4.39
CA VAL A 32 29.58 9.97 -3.80
C VAL A 32 29.93 11.13 -4.73
N ALA A 33 29.97 10.93 -6.04
CA ALA A 33 30.31 11.99 -6.97
C ALA A 33 29.22 13.08 -7.02
N PRO A 34 29.52 14.38 -7.02
CA PRO A 34 28.49 15.42 -7.19
C PRO A 34 27.61 15.16 -8.43
N PHE A 35 26.31 15.43 -8.34
CA PHE A 35 25.41 15.26 -9.48
C PHE A 35 25.79 16.14 -10.66
N ALA A 36 26.47 17.27 -10.41
CA ALA A 36 27.08 18.09 -11.44
C ALA A 36 28.17 17.36 -12.25
N GLU A 37 28.94 16.46 -11.63
CA GLU A 37 29.96 15.66 -12.32
C GLU A 37 29.33 14.48 -13.09
N ILE A 38 28.21 13.96 -12.58
CA ILE A 38 27.43 12.89 -13.21
C ILE A 38 26.63 13.40 -14.43
N GLU A 39 26.32 14.69 -14.48
CA GLU A 39 25.43 15.30 -15.47
C GLU A 39 25.88 15.08 -16.92
N ALA A 40 27.19 15.10 -17.19
CA ALA A 40 27.72 14.81 -18.52
C ALA A 40 27.35 13.40 -19.01
N GLY A 41 27.46 12.40 -18.13
CA GLY A 41 27.09 11.02 -18.42
C GLY A 41 25.59 10.86 -18.64
N VAL A 42 24.78 11.56 -17.84
CA VAL A 42 23.32 11.56 -18.00
C VAL A 42 22.89 12.20 -19.31
N ILE A 43 23.52 13.30 -19.73
CA ILE A 43 23.26 13.93 -21.04
C ILE A 43 23.55 12.94 -22.18
N LYS A 44 24.65 12.18 -22.09
CA LYS A 44 24.97 11.12 -23.06
C LYS A 44 23.91 10.00 -23.07
N MET A 45 23.39 9.59 -21.90
CA MET A 45 22.31 8.59 -21.81
C MET A 45 20.99 9.08 -22.44
N LEU A 46 20.65 10.35 -22.26
CA LEU A 46 19.45 10.95 -22.85
C LEU A 46 19.58 11.08 -24.38
N GLY A 47 20.77 11.38 -24.89
CA GLY A 47 20.96 11.62 -26.32
C GLY A 47 20.21 12.87 -26.81
N GLY A 48 19.98 13.84 -25.94
CA GLY A 48 19.28 15.10 -26.24
C GLY A 48 18.70 15.77 -24.99
N ALA A 49 17.96 16.86 -25.20
CA ALA A 49 17.26 17.55 -24.12
C ALA A 49 16.19 16.64 -23.49
N PHE A 50 16.14 16.59 -22.15
CA PHE A 50 15.17 15.77 -21.42
C PHE A 50 13.73 16.09 -21.85
N SER A 51 12.91 15.05 -21.93
CA SER A 51 11.50 15.17 -22.33
C SER A 51 10.71 14.01 -21.75
N LEU A 52 9.66 14.33 -21.00
CA LEU A 52 8.72 13.35 -20.45
C LEU A 52 7.94 12.59 -21.52
N ALA A 53 7.90 13.11 -22.76
CA ALA A 53 7.24 12.43 -23.87
C ALA A 53 8.07 11.27 -24.44
N ARG A 54 9.36 11.17 -24.09
CA ARG A 54 10.28 10.15 -24.60
C ARG A 54 10.44 9.01 -23.56
N PRO A 55 10.04 7.77 -23.86
CA PRO A 55 10.14 6.65 -22.92
C PRO A 55 11.53 6.43 -22.33
N GLU A 56 12.55 6.45 -23.18
CA GLU A 56 13.95 6.28 -22.80
C GLU A 56 14.42 7.37 -21.82
N HIS A 57 13.92 8.60 -21.95
CA HIS A 57 14.28 9.68 -21.03
C HIS A 57 13.69 9.44 -19.63
N ARG A 58 12.48 8.89 -19.54
CA ARG A 58 11.88 8.58 -18.23
C ARG A 58 12.60 7.45 -17.53
N VAL A 59 13.09 6.45 -18.26
CA VAL A 59 13.96 5.41 -17.70
C VAL A 59 15.22 6.03 -17.10
N VAL A 60 15.84 7.00 -17.80
CA VAL A 60 16.98 7.75 -17.28
C VAL A 60 16.62 8.56 -16.03
N ALA A 61 15.47 9.24 -16.01
CA ALA A 61 14.99 9.95 -14.82
C ALA A 61 14.77 9.01 -13.63
N PHE A 62 14.23 7.82 -13.88
CA PHE A 62 14.05 6.79 -12.87
C PHE A 62 15.38 6.29 -12.32
N MET A 63 16.35 6.00 -13.19
CA MET A 63 17.72 5.60 -12.83
C MET A 63 18.44 6.66 -11.98
N VAL A 64 18.36 7.94 -12.36
CA VAL A 64 18.92 9.06 -11.58
C VAL A 64 18.20 9.19 -10.23
N GLY A 65 16.87 9.05 -10.22
CA GLY A 65 16.06 9.06 -9.01
C GLY A 65 16.44 7.94 -8.04
N ALA A 66 16.71 6.73 -8.54
CA ALA A 66 17.17 5.60 -7.74
C ALA A 66 18.54 5.89 -7.09
N ALA A 67 19.50 6.42 -7.85
CA ALA A 67 20.80 6.83 -7.29
C ALA A 67 20.68 7.92 -6.24
N PHE A 68 19.80 8.90 -6.45
CA PHE A 68 19.51 9.92 -5.45
C PHE A 68 18.91 9.32 -4.17
N ALA A 69 17.98 8.37 -4.31
CA ALA A 69 17.38 7.68 -3.19
C ALA A 69 18.39 6.89 -2.34
N GLU A 70 19.30 6.14 -2.98
CA GLU A 70 20.39 5.43 -2.30
C GLU A 70 21.29 6.37 -1.49
N ARG A 71 21.54 7.59 -2.01
CA ARG A 71 22.27 8.61 -1.24
C ARG A 71 21.49 9.09 -0.04
N LEU A 72 20.20 9.36 -0.17
CA LEU A 72 19.37 9.82 0.94
C LEU A 72 19.30 8.75 2.06
N GLU A 73 19.19 7.47 1.70
CA GLU A 73 19.24 6.36 2.64
C GLU A 73 20.57 6.31 3.38
N LYS A 74 21.69 6.36 2.63
CA LYS A 74 23.05 6.31 3.18
C LYS A 74 23.42 7.52 4.05
N ASP A 75 23.12 8.73 3.58
CA ASP A 75 23.63 9.96 4.17
C ASP A 75 22.71 10.52 5.27
N LEU A 76 21.40 10.27 5.16
CA LEU A 76 20.40 10.88 6.03
C LEU A 76 19.54 9.85 6.77
N GLY A 77 19.80 8.56 6.61
CA GLY A 77 18.98 7.50 7.22
C GLY A 77 17.55 7.51 6.69
N ALA A 78 17.33 8.01 5.48
CA ALA A 78 16.00 8.02 4.87
C ALA A 78 15.50 6.59 4.68
N PHE A 79 14.20 6.38 4.90
CA PHE A 79 13.57 5.06 4.76
C PHE A 79 12.42 5.13 3.76
N TRP A 80 12.12 4.01 3.10
CA TRP A 80 11.03 3.96 2.13
C TRP A 80 9.66 3.89 2.80
N PHE A 81 8.69 4.60 2.22
CA PHE A 81 7.28 4.39 2.52
C PHE A 81 6.76 3.21 1.71
N PRO A 82 6.41 2.08 2.33
CA PRO A 82 5.89 0.91 1.62
C PRO A 82 4.56 1.20 0.92
N ASN A 83 3.72 2.07 1.47
CA ASN A 83 2.36 2.30 0.99
C ASN A 83 2.17 3.70 0.36
N ARG A 84 3.25 4.48 0.17
CA ARG A 84 3.15 5.84 -0.40
C ARG A 84 3.74 5.94 -1.80
N SER A 85 2.87 6.13 -2.78
CA SER A 85 3.25 6.56 -4.13
C SER A 85 3.09 8.08 -4.30
N SER A 86 4.15 8.74 -4.77
CA SER A 86 4.11 10.08 -5.35
C SER A 86 3.70 10.02 -6.84
N GLY A 87 3.38 11.15 -7.45
CA GLY A 87 2.87 11.23 -8.83
C GLY A 87 3.83 10.64 -9.88
N PHE A 88 5.10 10.46 -9.54
CA PHE A 88 6.11 9.84 -10.42
C PHE A 88 6.88 8.66 -9.78
N GLY A 89 6.48 8.14 -8.60
CA GLY A 89 7.15 6.95 -8.01
C GLY A 89 7.10 6.85 -6.48
N ALA A 90 7.95 6.02 -5.88
CA ALA A 90 7.99 5.79 -4.44
C ALA A 90 8.51 7.00 -3.64
N SER A 91 8.08 7.12 -2.38
CA SER A 91 8.48 8.21 -1.47
C SER A 91 9.35 7.69 -0.33
N MET A 92 10.20 8.56 0.22
CA MET A 92 11.05 8.28 1.38
C MET A 92 10.76 9.26 2.52
N GLY A 93 10.86 8.78 3.75
CA GLY A 93 10.70 9.55 4.99
C GLY A 93 12.04 9.85 5.67
N LEU A 94 12.06 10.92 6.45
CA LEU A 94 13.15 11.30 7.37
C LEU A 94 12.55 11.47 8.78
N CYS A 95 12.87 10.56 9.69
CA CYS A 95 12.26 10.54 11.04
C CYS A 95 12.56 11.82 11.82
N GLU A 96 13.83 12.24 11.82
CA GLU A 96 14.31 13.37 12.59
C GLU A 96 13.66 14.69 12.15
N ALA A 97 13.47 14.87 10.85
CA ALA A 97 12.97 16.13 10.29
C ALA A 97 11.47 16.14 10.03
N VAL A 98 10.77 15.01 10.21
CA VAL A 98 9.37 14.80 9.82
C VAL A 98 9.13 15.28 8.38
N ALA A 99 9.96 14.78 7.47
CA ALA A 99 9.97 15.19 6.07
C ALA A 99 9.76 14.00 5.14
N VAL A 100 9.10 14.27 4.01
CA VAL A 100 8.86 13.28 2.94
C VAL A 100 9.44 13.80 1.63
N VAL A 101 10.15 12.93 0.93
CA VAL A 101 10.84 13.24 -0.32
C VAL A 101 10.45 12.21 -1.37
N SER A 102 10.17 12.65 -2.59
CA SER A 102 10.06 11.77 -3.76
C SER A 102 11.33 11.89 -4.60
N PRO A 103 12.24 10.90 -4.56
CA PRO A 103 13.52 10.99 -5.26
C PRO A 103 13.36 11.07 -6.78
N ILE A 104 12.39 10.35 -7.33
CA ILE A 104 12.14 10.28 -8.78
C ILE A 104 11.53 11.58 -9.29
N GLU A 105 10.62 12.20 -8.53
CA GLU A 105 10.11 13.53 -8.84
C GLU A 105 11.20 14.60 -8.79
N ALA A 106 12.07 14.53 -7.77
CA ALA A 106 13.20 15.44 -7.65
C ALA A 106 14.14 15.31 -8.86
N ALA A 107 14.50 14.09 -9.25
CA ALA A 107 15.33 13.83 -10.43
C ALA A 107 14.66 14.30 -11.73
N THR A 108 13.38 13.98 -11.91
CA THR A 108 12.59 14.43 -13.08
C THR A 108 12.56 15.95 -13.19
N ARG A 109 12.37 16.66 -12.07
CA ARG A 109 12.37 18.12 -12.02
C ARG A 109 13.74 18.70 -12.37
N ALA A 110 14.80 18.15 -11.78
CA ALA A 110 16.17 18.58 -12.02
C ALA A 110 16.58 18.38 -13.49
N LEU A 111 16.21 17.24 -14.08
CA LEU A 111 16.42 16.94 -15.50
C LEU A 111 15.61 17.85 -16.43
N GLY A 112 14.34 18.12 -16.09
CA GLY A 112 13.49 19.05 -16.84
C GLY A 112 14.03 20.48 -16.86
N ARG A 113 14.83 20.86 -15.85
CA ARG A 113 15.52 22.15 -15.77
C ARG A 113 16.95 22.11 -16.34
N GLY A 114 17.45 20.92 -16.70
CA GLY A 114 18.85 20.74 -17.11
C GLY A 114 19.84 21.15 -16.02
N LYS A 115 19.52 20.86 -14.76
CA LYS A 115 20.33 21.25 -13.60
C LYS A 115 20.34 20.16 -12.54
N LEU A 116 21.07 19.08 -12.79
CA LEU A 116 21.17 17.94 -11.86
C LEU A 116 21.79 18.31 -10.51
N ALA A 117 22.61 19.36 -10.45
CA ALA A 117 23.13 19.90 -9.19
C ALA A 117 22.04 20.29 -8.17
N GLU A 118 20.79 20.52 -8.59
CA GLU A 118 19.66 20.76 -7.66
C GLU A 118 19.44 19.58 -6.69
N LEU A 119 19.85 18.36 -7.05
CA LEU A 119 19.76 17.20 -6.16
C LEU A 119 20.78 17.26 -5.01
N ASP A 120 21.99 17.79 -5.26
CA ASP A 120 22.98 18.02 -4.21
C ASP A 120 22.53 19.15 -3.27
N ASP A 121 21.94 20.21 -3.83
CA ASP A 121 21.36 21.31 -3.04
C ASP A 121 20.21 20.79 -2.14
N MET A 122 19.32 19.96 -2.70
CA MET A 122 18.25 19.32 -1.92
C MET A 122 18.81 18.44 -0.80
N THR A 123 19.84 17.63 -1.06
CA THR A 123 20.51 16.84 -0.02
C THR A 123 21.02 17.73 1.12
N ARG A 124 21.64 18.87 0.79
CA ARG A 124 22.18 19.82 1.76
C ARG A 124 21.07 20.45 2.61
N ASP A 125 19.96 20.82 2.00
CA ASP A 125 18.80 21.39 2.69
C ASP A 125 18.15 20.38 3.64
N LEU A 126 17.99 19.13 3.19
CA LEU A 126 17.47 18.03 4.01
C LEU A 126 18.41 17.71 5.17
N ARG A 127 19.72 17.64 4.93
CA ARG A 127 20.73 17.46 5.98
C ARG A 127 20.64 18.56 7.03
N SER A 128 20.47 19.80 6.59
CA SER A 128 20.33 20.95 7.48
C SER A 128 19.03 20.88 8.28
N ALA A 129 17.93 20.41 7.68
CA ALA A 129 16.66 20.19 8.37
C ALA A 129 16.77 19.10 9.45
N VAL A 130 17.35 17.94 9.11
CA VAL A 130 17.64 16.84 10.04
C VAL A 130 18.51 17.32 11.21
N ALA A 131 19.59 18.06 10.92
CA ALA A 131 20.48 18.59 11.95
C ALA A 131 19.77 19.58 12.88
N ARG A 132 18.97 20.50 12.33
CA ARG A 132 18.18 21.46 13.15
C ARG A 132 17.18 20.76 14.04
N ALA A 133 16.45 19.77 13.52
CA ALA A 133 15.45 19.04 14.28
C ALA A 133 16.09 18.18 15.38
N THR A 134 17.26 17.60 15.14
CA THR A 134 18.03 16.85 16.14
C THR A 134 18.55 17.74 17.27
N LEU A 135 18.88 19.01 16.97
CA LEU A 135 19.48 19.96 17.92
C LEU A 135 18.46 20.91 18.58
N ALA A 136 17.16 20.74 18.30
CA ALA A 136 16.12 21.62 18.83
C ALA A 136 15.93 21.43 20.35
N PRO A 137 15.76 22.51 21.14
CA PRO A 137 15.67 22.42 22.61
C PRO A 137 14.48 21.61 23.12
N GLU A 138 13.39 21.51 22.36
CA GLU A 138 12.20 20.72 22.69
C GLU A 138 12.47 19.20 22.72
N ALA A 139 13.49 18.73 22.00
CA ALA A 139 13.95 17.34 22.04
C ALA A 139 14.65 16.98 23.36
N ALA A 140 15.02 17.97 24.18
CA ALA A 140 15.66 17.77 25.49
C ALA A 140 14.67 17.89 26.67
N SER A 141 13.49 18.50 26.48
CA SER A 141 12.52 18.76 27.56
C SER A 141 11.33 17.79 27.60
N LEU A 142 11.12 17.01 26.55
CA LEU A 142 10.13 15.94 26.54
C LEU A 142 10.87 14.61 26.39
N SER A 143 10.70 13.74 27.37
CA SER A 143 10.83 12.29 27.19
C SER A 143 9.77 11.74 26.21
N ALA A 144 9.50 12.46 25.13
CA ALA A 144 8.72 12.00 24.01
C ALA A 144 9.58 10.95 23.31
N GLN A 145 9.09 9.71 23.27
CA GLN A 145 9.70 8.66 22.48
C GLN A 145 10.03 9.21 21.10
N LYS A 146 11.33 9.19 20.75
CA LYS A 146 11.77 9.58 19.41
C LYS A 146 11.08 8.64 18.43
N LEU A 147 10.15 9.15 17.62
CA LEU A 147 9.42 8.34 16.64
C LEU A 147 10.44 7.59 15.77
N GLY A 148 10.38 6.27 15.83
CA GLY A 148 11.15 5.43 14.93
C GLY A 148 10.52 5.42 13.53
N PRO A 149 11.23 4.88 12.53
CA PRO A 149 10.67 4.69 11.20
C PRO A 149 9.33 3.94 11.18
N VAL A 150 9.13 2.96 12.07
CA VAL A 150 7.87 2.20 12.17
C VAL A 150 6.72 3.07 12.68
N ASP A 151 6.95 3.87 13.73
CA ASP A 151 5.94 4.79 14.26
C ASP A 151 5.60 5.86 13.20
N TYR A 152 6.61 6.33 12.47
CA TYR A 152 6.43 7.26 11.38
C TYR A 152 5.60 6.67 10.24
N GLN A 153 5.87 5.42 9.85
CA GLN A 153 5.08 4.73 8.83
C GLN A 153 3.63 4.54 9.29
N ARG A 154 3.40 4.14 10.53
CA ARG A 154 2.04 4.01 11.09
C ARG A 154 1.27 5.34 11.05
N LEU A 155 1.95 6.45 11.36
CA LEU A 155 1.32 7.77 11.41
C LEU A 155 1.13 8.42 10.02
N PHE A 156 2.07 8.21 9.09
CA PHE A 156 2.16 8.99 7.85
C PHE A 156 2.12 8.15 6.56
N ASP A 157 2.06 6.83 6.68
CA ASP A 157 1.93 5.87 5.58
C ASP A 157 1.13 4.62 6.00
N PRO A 158 -0.09 4.81 6.57
CA PRO A 158 -0.90 3.69 7.01
C PRO A 158 -1.15 2.75 5.83
N GLY A 159 -0.78 1.48 5.99
CA GLY A 159 -1.09 0.45 5.00
C GLY A 159 -2.58 0.22 5.00
N LEU A 160 -3.27 0.60 3.92
CA LEU A 160 -4.67 0.26 3.77
C LEU A 160 -4.76 -1.13 3.17
N ALA A 161 -5.37 -2.05 3.91
CA ALA A 161 -5.63 -3.40 3.45
C ALA A 161 -7.10 -3.55 3.01
N GLN A 162 -7.28 -4.36 1.97
CA GLN A 162 -8.56 -4.75 1.43
C GLN A 162 -8.52 -6.24 1.11
N VAL A 163 -9.48 -7.01 1.61
CA VAL A 163 -9.63 -8.41 1.23
C VAL A 163 -10.45 -8.50 -0.04
N ALA A 164 -10.11 -9.45 -0.92
CA ALA A 164 -10.80 -9.58 -2.18
C ALA A 164 -10.72 -10.96 -2.77
N CYS A 165 -11.65 -11.18 -3.70
CA CYS A 165 -11.70 -12.35 -4.53
C CYS A 165 -11.35 -12.01 -5.97
N LEU A 166 -10.29 -12.62 -6.49
CA LEU A 166 -9.84 -12.43 -7.86
C LEU A 166 -10.14 -13.65 -8.74
N ASP A 167 -10.44 -13.39 -9.99
CA ASP A 167 -10.51 -14.39 -11.05
C ASP A 167 -9.11 -14.61 -11.65
N PRO A 168 -8.47 -15.77 -11.39
CA PRO A 168 -7.12 -16.03 -11.84
C PRO A 168 -7.02 -16.11 -13.37
N GLN A 169 -8.10 -16.50 -14.06
CA GLN A 169 -8.11 -16.58 -15.52
C GLN A 169 -8.14 -15.18 -16.15
N ALA A 170 -8.87 -14.25 -15.54
CA ALA A 170 -8.87 -12.85 -15.97
C ALA A 170 -7.47 -12.22 -15.78
N VAL A 171 -6.82 -12.46 -14.63
CA VAL A 171 -5.45 -11.98 -14.37
C VAL A 171 -4.45 -12.56 -15.39
N HIS A 172 -4.49 -13.87 -15.63
CA HIS A 172 -3.60 -14.52 -16.60
C HIS A 172 -3.81 -13.96 -18.03
N THR A 173 -5.07 -13.76 -18.42
CA THR A 173 -5.42 -13.21 -19.75
C THR A 173 -4.90 -11.78 -19.90
N MET A 174 -5.02 -10.97 -18.85
CA MET A 174 -4.45 -9.62 -18.81
C MET A 174 -2.92 -9.67 -18.94
N LEU A 175 -2.22 -10.49 -18.17
CA LEU A 175 -0.75 -10.57 -18.21
C LEU A 175 -0.19 -11.01 -19.57
N ALA A 176 -0.91 -11.87 -20.28
CA ALA A 176 -0.54 -12.35 -21.62
C ALA A 176 -0.81 -11.31 -22.73
N SER A 177 -1.58 -10.26 -22.46
CA SER A 177 -1.88 -9.20 -23.43
C SER A 177 -0.71 -8.24 -23.61
N THR A 178 -0.61 -7.63 -24.79
CA THR A 178 0.37 -6.58 -25.05
C THR A 178 -0.01 -5.28 -24.34
N ALA A 179 0.97 -4.45 -23.98
CA ALA A 179 0.68 -3.16 -23.35
C ALA A 179 -0.22 -2.25 -24.22
N SER A 180 -0.13 -2.33 -25.55
CA SER A 180 -1.02 -1.58 -26.46
C SER A 180 -2.46 -2.08 -26.44
N GLU A 181 -2.68 -3.40 -26.35
CA GLU A 181 -4.01 -3.99 -26.25
C GLU A 181 -4.67 -3.60 -24.94
N GLU A 182 -3.94 -3.77 -23.84
CA GLU A 182 -4.42 -3.44 -22.50
C GLU A 182 -4.75 -1.94 -22.38
N ARG A 183 -3.87 -1.08 -22.93
CA ARG A 183 -4.12 0.37 -22.99
C ARG A 183 -5.45 0.69 -23.65
N ARG A 184 -5.76 0.05 -24.79
CA ARG A 184 -7.03 0.25 -25.50
C ARG A 184 -8.21 -0.29 -24.72
N GLU A 185 -8.03 -1.40 -24.01
CA GLU A 185 -9.12 -2.01 -23.26
C GLU A 185 -9.52 -1.17 -22.05
N ILE A 186 -8.55 -0.70 -21.26
CA ILE A 186 -8.80 0.23 -20.14
C ILE A 186 -9.41 1.53 -20.64
N ASP A 187 -8.90 2.11 -21.72
CA ASP A 187 -9.43 3.34 -22.29
C ASP A 187 -10.92 3.21 -22.65
N ARG A 188 -11.28 2.11 -23.32
CA ARG A 188 -12.68 1.79 -23.63
C ARG A 188 -13.52 1.48 -22.39
N ALA A 189 -12.95 0.86 -21.37
CA ALA A 189 -13.66 0.60 -20.13
C ALA A 189 -14.01 1.89 -19.39
N ILE A 190 -13.10 2.88 -19.40
CA ILE A 190 -13.35 4.22 -18.85
C ILE A 190 -14.48 4.91 -19.63
N ASP A 191 -14.51 4.79 -20.96
CA ASP A 191 -15.60 5.34 -21.79
C ASP A 191 -16.96 4.69 -21.47
N ARG A 192 -16.96 3.37 -21.24
CA ARG A 192 -18.15 2.59 -20.86
C ARG A 192 -18.53 2.69 -19.39
N ALA A 193 -17.68 3.30 -18.55
CA ALA A 193 -17.94 3.39 -17.13
C ALA A 193 -19.28 4.13 -16.89
N PRO A 194 -20.05 3.72 -15.86
CA PRO A 194 -21.35 4.30 -15.58
C PRO A 194 -21.30 5.83 -15.46
N ALA A 195 -22.42 6.50 -15.78
CA ALA A 195 -22.51 7.96 -15.78
C ALA A 195 -22.22 8.61 -14.41
N GLN A 196 -22.24 7.84 -13.33
CA GLN A 196 -21.82 8.26 -12.00
C GLN A 196 -20.33 8.66 -11.93
N LEU A 197 -19.49 8.22 -12.88
CA LEU A 197 -18.07 8.60 -12.93
C LEU A 197 -17.90 9.95 -13.66
N PRO A 198 -17.54 11.06 -12.98
CA PRO A 198 -17.44 12.37 -13.61
C PRO A 198 -16.29 12.45 -14.62
N GLU A 199 -16.45 13.23 -15.69
CA GLU A 199 -15.43 13.38 -16.75
C GLU A 199 -14.04 13.84 -16.25
N PRO A 200 -13.90 14.78 -15.28
CA PRO A 200 -12.59 15.11 -14.72
C PRO A 200 -11.90 13.91 -14.05
N VAL A 201 -12.67 13.04 -13.39
CA VAL A 201 -12.16 11.83 -12.73
C VAL A 201 -11.79 10.79 -13.78
N LYS A 202 -12.60 10.61 -14.85
CA LYS A 202 -12.22 9.78 -16.00
C LYS A 202 -10.90 10.23 -16.63
N ALA A 203 -10.73 11.54 -16.82
CA ALA A 203 -9.51 12.10 -17.38
C ALA A 203 -8.29 11.81 -16.48
N GLN A 204 -8.45 11.92 -15.17
CA GLN A 204 -7.40 11.59 -14.20
C GLN A 204 -7.04 10.10 -14.23
N VAL A 205 -8.03 9.20 -14.14
CA VAL A 205 -7.80 7.74 -14.19
C VAL A 205 -7.15 7.33 -15.51
N ARG A 206 -7.59 7.93 -16.63
CA ARG A 206 -6.98 7.75 -17.95
C ARG A 206 -5.52 8.21 -17.94
N ALA A 207 -5.24 9.41 -17.46
CA ALA A 207 -3.87 9.92 -17.41
C ALA A 207 -2.93 9.03 -16.55
N GLN A 208 -3.44 8.47 -15.45
CA GLN A 208 -2.67 7.58 -14.59
C GLN A 208 -2.43 6.21 -15.22
N ILE A 209 -3.49 5.50 -15.62
CA ILE A 209 -3.39 4.09 -16.04
C ILE A 209 -3.03 3.97 -17.53
N VAL A 210 -3.81 4.61 -18.40
CA VAL A 210 -3.57 4.61 -19.86
C VAL A 210 -2.25 5.33 -20.18
N GLY A 211 -1.95 6.39 -19.43
CA GLY A 211 -0.66 7.08 -19.52
C GLY A 211 0.50 6.19 -19.10
N ALA A 212 0.41 5.46 -17.98
CA ALA A 212 1.45 4.53 -17.54
C ALA A 212 1.67 3.37 -18.53
N LEU A 213 0.60 2.76 -19.04
CA LEU A 213 0.65 1.76 -20.10
C LEU A 213 1.28 2.31 -21.39
N GLY A 214 1.03 3.58 -21.71
CA GLY A 214 1.65 4.26 -22.84
C GLY A 214 3.17 4.42 -22.72
N GLN A 215 3.74 4.21 -21.53
CA GLN A 215 5.19 4.30 -21.31
C GLN A 215 5.91 2.96 -21.45
N MET A 216 5.14 1.87 -21.56
CA MET A 216 5.64 0.51 -21.75
C MET A 216 5.94 0.24 -23.22
N ASP A 217 6.65 -0.85 -23.50
CA ASP A 217 6.80 -1.35 -24.85
C ASP A 217 5.47 -1.93 -25.33
N GLY A 218 4.90 -1.30 -26.37
CA GLY A 218 3.54 -1.53 -26.82
C GLY A 218 3.29 -2.89 -27.45
N ASP A 219 4.32 -3.53 -28.01
CA ASP A 219 4.23 -4.82 -28.71
C ASP A 219 4.63 -6.01 -27.83
N THR A 220 5.09 -5.72 -26.60
CA THR A 220 5.53 -6.72 -25.64
C THR A 220 4.42 -7.02 -24.64
N ALA A 221 4.29 -8.30 -24.26
CA ALA A 221 3.33 -8.75 -23.25
C ALA A 221 3.62 -8.11 -21.88
N LEU A 222 2.58 -7.92 -21.05
CA LEU A 222 2.75 -7.32 -19.72
C LEU A 222 3.61 -8.20 -18.79
N GLU A 223 3.47 -9.53 -18.88
CA GLU A 223 4.29 -10.47 -18.10
C GLU A 223 5.80 -10.28 -18.32
N ALA A 224 6.21 -10.03 -19.57
CA ALA A 224 7.62 -9.85 -19.93
C ALA A 224 8.18 -8.49 -19.47
N GLN A 225 7.32 -7.58 -19.02
CA GLN A 225 7.68 -6.24 -18.55
C GLN A 225 7.53 -6.08 -17.03
N LEU A 226 7.12 -7.15 -16.31
CA LEU A 226 6.91 -7.15 -14.86
C LEU A 226 8.06 -6.53 -14.05
N PRO A 227 9.36 -6.83 -14.29
CA PRO A 227 10.45 -6.28 -13.48
C PRO A 227 10.49 -4.73 -13.42
N ARG A 228 9.84 -4.05 -14.37
CA ARG A 228 9.80 -2.59 -14.47
C ARG A 228 8.40 -2.01 -14.22
N ALA A 229 7.37 -2.85 -14.15
CA ALA A 229 5.97 -2.44 -14.11
C ALA A 229 5.12 -3.22 -13.09
N THR A 230 5.73 -3.95 -12.14
CA THR A 230 5.03 -4.78 -11.14
C THR A 230 3.82 -4.08 -10.54
N SER A 231 3.99 -2.86 -10.03
CA SER A 231 2.92 -2.12 -9.37
C SER A 231 1.73 -1.79 -10.28
N LEU A 232 2.01 -1.52 -11.56
CA LEU A 232 0.96 -1.30 -12.56
C LEU A 232 0.25 -2.61 -12.87
N CYS A 233 0.99 -3.71 -13.04
CA CYS A 233 0.41 -5.03 -13.28
C CYS A 233 -0.43 -5.53 -12.10
N GLU A 234 -0.06 -5.24 -10.85
CA GLU A 234 -0.90 -5.53 -9.66
C GLU A 234 -2.21 -4.74 -9.70
N LEU A 235 -2.16 -3.45 -10.06
CA LEU A 235 -3.35 -2.63 -10.22
C LEU A 235 -4.25 -3.13 -11.36
N LEU A 236 -3.67 -3.57 -12.47
CA LEU A 236 -4.42 -4.16 -13.58
C LEU A 236 -5.01 -5.52 -13.20
N ALA A 237 -4.27 -6.35 -12.46
CA ALA A 237 -4.77 -7.61 -11.93
C ALA A 237 -5.97 -7.38 -11.00
N TRP A 238 -5.92 -6.33 -10.18
CA TRP A 238 -7.05 -5.87 -9.39
C TRP A 238 -8.24 -5.45 -10.26
N ILE A 239 -8.00 -4.59 -11.26
CA ILE A 239 -9.04 -4.05 -12.14
C ILE A 239 -9.75 -5.15 -12.95
N HIS A 240 -9.01 -6.11 -13.49
CA HIS A 240 -9.57 -7.21 -14.28
C HIS A 240 -10.12 -8.36 -13.44
N GLY A 241 -9.41 -8.69 -12.36
CA GLY A 241 -9.66 -9.91 -11.60
C GLY A 241 -10.75 -9.76 -10.53
N ALA A 242 -10.93 -8.58 -9.94
CA ALA A 242 -11.77 -8.43 -8.74
C ALA A 242 -13.26 -8.74 -9.02
N LYS A 243 -13.76 -9.81 -8.37
CA LYS A 243 -15.18 -10.20 -8.36
C LYS A 243 -15.93 -9.72 -7.12
N ALA A 244 -15.23 -9.67 -5.99
CA ALA A 244 -15.72 -9.09 -4.74
C ALA A 244 -14.54 -8.49 -3.98
N SER A 245 -14.81 -7.49 -3.15
CA SER A 245 -13.82 -6.82 -2.32
C SER A 245 -14.48 -6.20 -1.10
N SER A 246 -13.79 -6.17 0.04
CA SER A 246 -14.23 -5.41 1.20
C SER A 246 -14.07 -3.91 1.04
N GLY A 247 -14.54 -3.15 2.02
CA GLY A 247 -14.01 -1.82 2.30
C GLY A 247 -12.50 -1.82 2.53
N LEU A 248 -11.87 -0.66 2.30
CA LEU A 248 -10.48 -0.40 2.65
C LEU A 248 -10.40 0.05 4.10
N ALA A 249 -9.45 -0.52 4.84
CA ALA A 249 -9.18 -0.13 6.23
C ALA A 249 -7.69 -0.25 6.55
N PRO A 250 -7.19 0.46 7.57
CA PRO A 250 -5.83 0.26 8.06
C PRO A 250 -5.55 -1.21 8.40
N GLU A 251 -4.36 -1.70 8.08
CA GLU A 251 -3.93 -3.07 8.40
C GLU A 251 -4.00 -3.33 9.92
N GLU A 252 -3.76 -2.29 10.73
CA GLU A 252 -3.98 -2.31 12.18
C GLU A 252 -5.43 -2.58 12.55
N LEU A 253 -6.41 -1.96 11.88
CA LEU A 253 -7.83 -2.22 12.17
C LEU A 253 -8.20 -3.67 11.88
N TRP A 254 -7.62 -4.25 10.82
CA TRP A 254 -7.82 -5.67 10.52
C TRP A 254 -7.23 -6.56 11.61
N ARG A 255 -5.96 -6.34 11.97
CA ARG A 255 -5.20 -7.16 12.91
C ARG A 255 -5.66 -7.02 14.36
N GLU A 256 -5.98 -5.80 14.79
CA GLU A 256 -6.18 -5.46 16.20
C GLU A 256 -7.66 -5.38 16.58
N LEU A 257 -8.57 -5.44 15.61
CA LEU A 257 -10.02 -5.39 15.88
C LEU A 257 -10.82 -6.40 15.07
N VAL A 258 -10.79 -6.34 13.74
CA VAL A 258 -11.69 -7.14 12.89
C VAL A 258 -11.45 -8.64 13.04
N VAL A 259 -10.20 -9.09 12.89
CA VAL A 259 -9.82 -10.50 13.03
C VAL A 259 -10.00 -10.99 14.47
N PRO A 260 -9.53 -10.26 15.51
CA PRO A 260 -9.81 -10.65 16.90
C PRO A 260 -11.30 -10.78 17.22
N LEU A 261 -12.15 -9.85 16.76
CA LEU A 261 -13.61 -9.93 16.97
C LEU A 261 -14.22 -11.20 16.37
N LEU A 262 -13.72 -11.65 15.22
CA LEU A 262 -14.13 -12.93 14.63
C LEU A 262 -13.78 -14.11 15.55
N HIS A 263 -12.53 -14.15 16.03
CA HIS A 263 -12.03 -15.26 16.84
C HIS A 263 -12.56 -15.28 18.27
N ILE A 264 -12.92 -14.12 18.85
CA ILE A 264 -13.63 -14.02 20.13
C ILE A 264 -15.10 -14.41 19.97
N GLY A 265 -15.77 -13.92 18.94
CA GLY A 265 -17.19 -14.17 18.72
C GLY A 265 -18.08 -13.67 19.88
N ALA A 266 -19.02 -14.49 20.31
CA ALA A 266 -20.03 -14.13 21.31
C ALA A 266 -19.96 -15.04 22.55
N PRO A 267 -18.98 -14.86 23.46
CA PRO A 267 -18.84 -15.70 24.63
C PRO A 267 -20.02 -15.57 25.60
N GLU A 268 -20.32 -16.66 26.29
CA GLU A 268 -21.34 -16.69 27.33
C GLU A 268 -20.85 -16.05 28.63
N THR A 269 -19.55 -16.15 28.91
CA THR A 269 -18.91 -15.66 30.14
C THR A 269 -17.64 -14.87 29.86
N PHE A 270 -17.31 -13.93 30.73
CA PHE A 270 -16.12 -13.08 30.63
C PHE A 270 -15.11 -13.44 31.73
N PRO A 271 -13.80 -13.22 31.49
CA PRO A 271 -12.79 -13.46 32.51
C PRO A 271 -12.97 -12.53 33.71
N PRO A 272 -12.49 -12.93 34.90
CA PRO A 272 -12.32 -12.00 36.02
C PRO A 272 -11.27 -10.96 35.63
N ILE A 273 -11.46 -9.72 36.08
CA ILE A 273 -10.58 -8.59 35.76
C ILE A 273 -9.81 -8.23 37.02
N ASP A 274 -8.50 -8.03 36.88
CA ASP A 274 -7.65 -7.64 38.00
C ASP A 274 -8.07 -6.24 38.49
N PRO A 275 -8.18 -6.01 39.82
CA PRO A 275 -8.38 -4.69 40.39
C PRO A 275 -7.40 -3.61 39.90
N ASP A 276 -6.14 -3.98 39.61
CA ASP A 276 -5.15 -3.04 39.10
C ASP A 276 -5.48 -2.64 37.64
N ASP A 277 -5.86 -3.60 36.79
CA ASP A 277 -6.31 -3.34 35.41
C ASP A 277 -7.59 -2.47 35.39
N LEU A 278 -8.53 -2.74 36.29
CA LEU A 278 -9.76 -1.94 36.44
C LEU A 278 -9.48 -0.47 36.78
N ALA A 279 -8.40 -0.20 37.51
CA ALA A 279 -8.01 1.15 37.90
C ALA A 279 -7.35 1.93 36.76
N GLU A 280 -6.81 1.25 35.76
CA GLU A 280 -6.21 1.85 34.56
C GLU A 280 -7.25 2.13 33.46
N LEU A 281 -8.47 1.56 33.57
CA LEU A 281 -9.55 1.82 32.63
C LEU A 281 -10.03 3.27 32.69
N GLU A 282 -10.05 3.92 31.53
CA GLU A 282 -10.57 5.28 31.39
C GLU A 282 -12.10 5.30 31.29
N ALA A 283 -12.71 6.38 31.82
CA ALA A 283 -14.12 6.65 31.58
C ALA A 283 -14.36 6.92 30.09
N ASP A 284 -15.52 6.49 29.56
CA ASP A 284 -15.90 6.63 28.15
C ASP A 284 -14.98 5.90 27.14
N ALA A 285 -14.11 4.99 27.61
CA ALA A 285 -13.33 4.11 26.74
C ALA A 285 -14.25 3.30 25.79
N ASP A 286 -13.76 3.02 24.57
CA ASP A 286 -14.55 2.29 23.57
C ASP A 286 -14.71 0.82 24.01
N PRO A 287 -15.94 0.34 24.25
CA PRO A 287 -16.18 -0.99 24.78
C PRO A 287 -15.73 -2.10 23.83
N LEU A 288 -15.64 -1.84 22.52
CA LEU A 288 -15.19 -2.80 21.54
C LEU A 288 -13.68 -3.05 21.62
N LEU A 289 -12.90 -2.00 21.86
CA LEU A 289 -11.45 -2.12 22.06
C LEU A 289 -11.13 -2.86 23.35
N LEU A 290 -11.82 -2.51 24.45
CA LEU A 290 -11.69 -3.22 25.73
C LEU A 290 -12.09 -4.70 25.61
N PHE A 291 -13.13 -4.98 24.83
CA PHE A 291 -13.59 -6.34 24.60
C PHE A 291 -12.53 -7.19 23.88
N VAL A 292 -11.90 -6.64 22.83
CA VAL A 292 -10.84 -7.35 22.11
C VAL A 292 -9.57 -7.53 22.94
N ASP A 293 -9.23 -6.54 23.76
CA ASP A 293 -8.01 -6.58 24.58
C ASP A 293 -8.12 -7.59 25.74
N ILE A 294 -9.30 -7.70 26.37
CA ILE A 294 -9.48 -8.47 27.61
C ILE A 294 -10.06 -9.87 27.35
N VAL A 295 -10.93 -10.03 26.35
CA VAL A 295 -11.69 -11.27 26.17
C VAL A 295 -10.88 -12.27 25.31
N PRO A 296 -10.62 -13.48 25.82
CA PRO A 296 -9.79 -14.45 25.11
C PRO A 296 -10.48 -14.98 23.84
N PHE A 297 -9.66 -15.36 22.86
CA PHE A 297 -10.15 -15.98 21.63
C PHE A 297 -10.78 -17.35 21.93
N GLN A 298 -11.93 -17.63 21.30
CA GLN A 298 -12.59 -18.94 21.39
C GLN A 298 -12.02 -19.95 20.39
N THR A 299 -11.42 -19.44 19.33
CA THR A 299 -10.72 -20.23 18.31
C THR A 299 -9.29 -19.71 18.21
N PRO A 300 -8.28 -20.56 18.02
CA PRO A 300 -6.90 -20.09 17.84
C PRO A 300 -6.87 -19.09 16.68
N SER A 301 -6.28 -17.90 16.89
CA SER A 301 -5.84 -17.09 15.76
C SER A 301 -4.69 -17.84 15.09
N ALA A 302 -4.70 -17.87 13.76
CA ALA A 302 -3.77 -18.73 13.02
C ALA A 302 -2.33 -18.19 13.05
N ASP A 303 -2.13 -16.86 13.11
CA ASP A 303 -0.82 -16.22 13.25
C ASP A 303 -0.96 -14.69 13.52
N GLU A 304 -0.63 -14.21 14.73
CA GLU A 304 -0.72 -12.78 15.09
C GLU A 304 0.27 -11.89 14.30
N ASP A 305 1.38 -12.47 13.84
CA ASP A 305 2.38 -11.81 12.98
C ASP A 305 2.10 -12.04 11.48
N GLY A 306 1.04 -12.77 11.16
CA GLY A 306 0.61 -13.09 9.80
C GLY A 306 0.03 -11.88 9.03
N VAL A 307 -0.19 -12.06 7.72
CA VAL A 307 -0.87 -11.06 6.89
C VAL A 307 -2.25 -10.77 7.50
N ILE A 308 -2.51 -9.49 7.79
CA ILE A 308 -3.68 -8.97 8.51
C ILE A 308 -3.97 -9.67 9.86
N GLY A 309 -2.98 -10.30 10.48
CA GLY A 309 -3.11 -10.97 11.79
C GLY A 309 -3.76 -12.35 11.77
N VAL A 310 -3.82 -13.01 10.61
CA VAL A 310 -4.39 -14.36 10.52
C VAL A 310 -3.70 -15.30 9.52
N PHE A 311 -3.07 -14.81 8.46
CA PHE A 311 -2.50 -15.68 7.44
C PHE A 311 -0.98 -15.80 7.60
N PRO A 312 -0.41 -17.00 7.80
CA PRO A 312 1.03 -17.16 7.96
C PRO A 312 1.80 -16.61 6.75
N VAL A 313 2.86 -15.84 7.00
CA VAL A 313 3.64 -15.16 5.94
C VAL A 313 4.26 -16.17 4.96
N GLU A 314 4.62 -17.35 5.41
CA GLU A 314 5.15 -18.44 4.59
C GLU A 314 4.13 -19.05 3.61
N SER A 315 2.84 -18.87 3.88
CA SER A 315 1.75 -19.32 3.00
C SER A 315 1.34 -18.24 1.98
N ALA A 316 1.82 -17.01 2.18
CA ALA A 316 1.53 -15.87 1.33
C ALA A 316 2.27 -15.99 -0.01
N ALA A 317 1.53 -15.90 -1.10
CA ALA A 317 2.08 -15.88 -2.46
C ALA A 317 1.71 -14.59 -3.18
N SER A 318 2.46 -14.22 -4.22
CA SER A 318 2.03 -13.14 -5.10
C SER A 318 1.00 -13.65 -6.12
N VAL A 319 -0.05 -12.87 -6.37
CA VAL A 319 -1.03 -13.19 -7.44
C VAL A 319 -0.40 -13.06 -8.83
N ILE A 320 0.58 -12.18 -8.99
CA ILE A 320 1.36 -12.02 -10.23
C ILE A 320 2.79 -12.58 -10.04
N PRO A 321 3.44 -13.12 -11.08
CA PRO A 321 4.82 -13.63 -10.95
C PRO A 321 5.79 -12.54 -10.44
N MET A 322 6.56 -12.87 -9.41
CA MET A 322 7.57 -11.96 -8.84
C MET A 322 8.80 -12.78 -8.39
N ASP A 323 9.99 -12.34 -8.82
CA ASP A 323 11.26 -12.96 -8.42
C ASP A 323 11.82 -12.36 -7.11
N GLU A 324 11.56 -11.07 -6.86
CA GLU A 324 12.04 -10.32 -5.69
C GLU A 324 11.01 -9.26 -5.24
N GLY A 325 11.02 -8.93 -3.94
CA GLY A 325 10.15 -7.91 -3.33
C GLY A 325 8.95 -8.47 -2.57
N PHE A 326 8.23 -7.59 -1.85
CA PHE A 326 6.99 -7.95 -1.16
C PHE A 326 5.78 -7.59 -2.04
N PRO A 327 4.91 -8.56 -2.40
CA PRO A 327 3.72 -8.27 -3.19
C PRO A 327 2.75 -7.37 -2.43
N ARG A 328 2.10 -6.45 -3.13
CA ARG A 328 0.95 -5.69 -2.62
C ARG A 328 -0.35 -6.44 -2.85
N LEU A 329 -0.39 -7.36 -3.81
CA LEU A 329 -1.54 -8.24 -4.04
C LEU A 329 -1.18 -9.68 -3.63
N VAL A 330 -1.48 -9.99 -2.37
CA VAL A 330 -1.03 -11.20 -1.69
C VAL A 330 -2.13 -12.25 -1.72
N GLN A 331 -1.90 -13.38 -2.39
CA GLN A 331 -2.73 -14.57 -2.29
C GLN A 331 -2.51 -15.26 -0.95
N VAL A 332 -3.60 -15.60 -0.27
CA VAL A 332 -3.60 -16.32 1.01
C VAL A 332 -4.69 -17.39 1.01
N ASP A 333 -4.56 -18.41 1.86
CA ASP A 333 -5.57 -19.48 1.97
C ASP A 333 -6.72 -19.05 2.89
N ALA A 334 -7.91 -18.86 2.30
CA ALA A 334 -9.12 -18.47 3.03
C ALA A 334 -9.63 -19.55 4.01
N SER A 335 -9.13 -20.80 3.93
CA SER A 335 -9.57 -21.90 4.78
C SER A 335 -9.43 -21.60 6.29
N ALA A 336 -8.44 -20.77 6.66
CA ALA A 336 -8.22 -20.31 8.03
C ALA A 336 -9.41 -19.53 8.62
N LEU A 337 -10.22 -18.88 7.77
CA LEU A 337 -11.35 -18.05 8.19
C LEU A 337 -12.72 -18.72 7.99
N GLU A 338 -12.81 -19.78 7.17
CA GLU A 338 -14.10 -20.38 6.80
C GLU A 338 -14.93 -20.81 8.01
N ALA A 339 -14.30 -21.48 8.98
CA ALA A 339 -14.98 -21.99 10.16
C ALA A 339 -15.52 -20.85 11.05
N VAL A 340 -14.71 -19.80 11.22
CA VAL A 340 -15.03 -18.67 12.10
C VAL A 340 -16.09 -17.77 11.47
N LEU A 341 -16.02 -17.53 10.16
CA LEU A 341 -17.01 -16.76 9.41
C LEU A 341 -18.37 -17.47 9.29
N ALA A 342 -18.37 -18.81 9.29
CA ALA A 342 -19.61 -19.59 9.25
C ALA A 342 -20.41 -19.49 10.56
N THR A 343 -19.74 -19.33 11.69
CA THR A 343 -20.37 -19.24 13.02
C THR A 343 -20.60 -17.80 13.48
N PHE A 344 -19.92 -16.83 12.87
CA PHE A 344 -20.06 -15.41 13.22
C PHE A 344 -21.48 -14.88 13.01
N ASP A 345 -21.96 -14.17 14.03
CA ASP A 345 -23.27 -13.52 14.08
C ASP A 345 -23.11 -12.13 14.71
N ALA A 346 -23.17 -11.09 13.87
CA ALA A 346 -22.94 -9.71 14.28
C ALA A 346 -23.88 -9.26 15.42
N ALA A 347 -25.14 -9.73 15.44
CA ALA A 347 -26.08 -9.33 16.47
C ALA A 347 -25.71 -9.95 17.84
N LYS A 348 -25.26 -11.21 17.84
CA LYS A 348 -24.80 -11.88 19.06
C LYS A 348 -23.50 -11.30 19.59
N VAL A 349 -22.58 -10.92 18.71
CA VAL A 349 -21.31 -10.28 19.13
C VAL A 349 -21.61 -8.90 19.72
N LYS A 350 -22.48 -8.09 19.10
CA LYS A 350 -22.91 -6.80 19.67
C LYS A 350 -23.54 -6.97 21.06
N ASP A 351 -24.41 -7.96 21.23
CA ASP A 351 -24.96 -8.30 22.55
C ASP A 351 -23.88 -8.71 23.56
N ALA A 352 -22.91 -9.53 23.14
CA ALA A 352 -21.80 -9.94 24.00
C ALA A 352 -20.94 -8.76 24.45
N VAL A 353 -20.67 -7.78 23.58
CA VAL A 353 -19.92 -6.56 23.95
C VAL A 353 -20.70 -5.71 24.94
N GLU A 354 -22.02 -5.56 24.80
CA GLU A 354 -22.84 -4.85 25.79
C GLU A 354 -22.91 -5.59 27.13
N ARG A 355 -22.99 -6.94 27.11
CA ARG A 355 -22.90 -7.75 28.32
C ARG A 355 -21.52 -7.62 29.00
N PHE A 356 -20.45 -7.54 28.22
CA PHE A 356 -19.10 -7.32 28.73
C PHE A 356 -18.95 -5.93 29.35
N ARG A 357 -19.48 -4.90 28.70
CA ARG A 357 -19.55 -3.55 29.25
C ARG A 357 -20.29 -3.52 30.59
N ALA A 358 -21.40 -4.24 30.72
CA ALA A 358 -22.11 -4.37 31.99
C ALA A 358 -21.29 -5.14 33.05
N HIS A 359 -20.53 -6.16 32.64
CA HIS A 359 -19.62 -6.93 33.50
C HIS A 359 -18.49 -6.04 34.07
N LEU A 360 -17.87 -5.19 33.24
CA LEU A 360 -16.87 -4.20 33.66
C LEU A 360 -17.40 -3.26 34.75
N VAL A 361 -18.59 -2.69 34.52
CA VAL A 361 -19.23 -1.77 35.47
C VAL A 361 -19.57 -2.49 36.78
N ALA A 362 -20.05 -3.73 36.71
CA ALA A 362 -20.33 -4.54 37.89
C ALA A 362 -19.06 -4.89 38.69
N ALA A 363 -17.92 -5.01 38.01
CA ALA A 363 -16.62 -5.24 38.62
C ALA A 363 -16.00 -3.96 39.24
N GLY A 364 -16.57 -2.78 38.97
CA GLY A 364 -16.14 -1.50 39.54
C GLY A 364 -15.39 -0.57 38.60
N ALA A 365 -15.30 -0.90 37.30
CA ALA A 365 -14.73 0.00 36.29
C ALA A 365 -15.58 1.29 36.15
N PRO A 366 -14.98 2.43 35.75
CA PRO A 366 -15.76 3.55 35.26
C PRO A 366 -16.61 3.13 34.06
N SER A 367 -17.77 3.78 33.87
CA SER A 367 -18.69 3.43 32.78
C SER A 367 -18.00 3.57 31.42
N PRO A 368 -17.84 2.49 30.64
CA PRO A 368 -17.38 2.61 29.26
C PRO A 368 -18.41 3.32 28.39
N GLY A 369 -17.94 3.85 27.26
CA GLY A 369 -18.77 4.53 26.27
C GLY A 369 -19.82 3.60 25.63
N PRO A 370 -20.72 4.15 24.81
CA PRO A 370 -21.70 3.33 24.08
C PRO A 370 -21.02 2.49 22.99
N LEU A 371 -21.53 1.28 22.73
CA LEU A 371 -21.07 0.45 21.60
C LEU A 371 -21.37 1.09 20.24
N ALA A 372 -22.43 1.89 20.16
CA ALA A 372 -22.78 2.60 18.94
C ALA A 372 -21.70 3.66 18.62
N SER A 373 -20.68 3.26 17.89
CA SER A 373 -19.57 4.09 17.44
C SER A 373 -19.27 3.86 15.96
N PRO A 374 -18.70 4.85 15.24
CA PRO A 374 -18.25 4.67 13.85
C PRO A 374 -17.25 3.52 13.70
N LEU A 375 -16.45 3.26 14.73
CA LEU A 375 -15.48 2.17 14.77
C LEU A 375 -16.19 0.81 14.75
N ALA A 376 -17.23 0.64 15.58
CA ALA A 376 -18.03 -0.57 15.60
C ALA A 376 -18.73 -0.80 14.25
N ASP A 377 -19.38 0.23 13.70
CA ASP A 377 -20.04 0.13 12.39
C ASP A 377 -19.06 -0.28 11.28
N ALA A 378 -17.85 0.29 11.27
CA ALA A 378 -16.81 -0.07 10.33
C ALA A 378 -16.35 -1.52 10.52
N ALA A 379 -16.04 -1.95 11.75
CA ALA A 379 -15.58 -3.30 12.05
C ALA A 379 -16.59 -4.37 11.62
N PHE A 380 -17.88 -4.18 11.97
CA PHE A 380 -18.93 -5.12 11.58
C PHE A 380 -19.18 -5.12 10.06
N SER A 381 -19.11 -3.96 9.40
CA SER A 381 -19.21 -3.89 7.93
C SER A 381 -18.08 -4.67 7.25
N LEU A 382 -16.84 -4.54 7.74
CA LEU A 382 -15.69 -5.24 7.18
C LEU A 382 -15.77 -6.77 7.37
N ILE A 383 -16.35 -7.23 8.48
CA ILE A 383 -16.60 -8.66 8.71
C ILE A 383 -17.63 -9.22 7.73
N GLU A 384 -18.74 -8.50 7.51
CA GLU A 384 -19.77 -8.93 6.55
C GLU A 384 -19.21 -8.93 5.11
N ASP A 385 -18.43 -7.91 4.76
CA ASP A 385 -17.71 -7.87 3.48
C ASP A 385 -16.76 -9.06 3.32
N LEU A 386 -15.96 -9.37 4.35
CA LEU A 386 -15.05 -10.50 4.35
C LEU A 386 -15.81 -11.83 4.14
N LYS A 387 -16.95 -12.00 4.81
CA LYS A 387 -17.84 -13.16 4.62
C LYS A 387 -18.33 -13.27 3.17
N GLN A 388 -18.72 -12.15 2.57
CA GLN A 388 -19.14 -12.10 1.17
C GLN A 388 -17.98 -12.43 0.22
N VAL A 389 -16.78 -11.93 0.48
CA VAL A 389 -15.58 -12.20 -0.33
C VAL A 389 -15.22 -13.68 -0.31
N VAL A 390 -15.19 -14.31 0.87
CA VAL A 390 -14.92 -15.75 1.01
C VAL A 390 -15.97 -16.59 0.28
N ALA A 391 -17.26 -16.25 0.43
CA ALA A 391 -18.34 -16.93 -0.29
C ALA A 391 -18.19 -16.81 -1.82
N THR A 392 -17.87 -15.60 -2.31
CA THR A 392 -17.67 -15.31 -3.74
C THR A 392 -16.51 -16.14 -4.31
N CYS A 393 -15.41 -16.27 -3.56
CA CYS A 393 -14.27 -17.08 -3.98
C CYS A 393 -14.59 -18.55 -4.08
N LYS A 394 -15.38 -19.08 -3.16
CA LYS A 394 -15.85 -20.45 -3.23
C LYS A 394 -16.79 -20.69 -4.42
N GLU A 395 -17.70 -19.75 -4.68
CA GLU A 395 -18.67 -19.84 -5.78
C GLU A 395 -18.00 -19.78 -7.16
N HIS A 396 -17.05 -18.86 -7.34
CA HIS A 396 -16.43 -18.60 -8.64
C HIS A 396 -15.08 -19.30 -8.83
N ASN A 397 -14.67 -20.16 -7.89
CA ASN A 397 -13.33 -20.77 -7.85
C ASN A 397 -12.23 -19.68 -7.99
N GLY A 398 -12.44 -18.57 -7.28
CA GLY A 398 -11.56 -17.42 -7.26
C GLY A 398 -10.41 -17.57 -6.26
N VAL A 399 -9.40 -16.73 -6.43
CA VAL A 399 -8.26 -16.62 -5.52
C VAL A 399 -8.58 -15.59 -4.46
N PHE A 400 -8.51 -15.99 -3.20
CA PHE A 400 -8.62 -15.08 -2.06
C PHE A 400 -7.29 -14.34 -1.87
N CYS A 401 -7.36 -13.02 -1.72
CA CYS A 401 -6.19 -12.19 -1.60
C CYS A 401 -6.39 -11.01 -0.66
N VAL A 402 -5.27 -10.53 -0.12
CA VAL A 402 -5.15 -9.27 0.60
C VAL A 402 -4.42 -8.29 -0.30
N ARG A 403 -5.10 -7.20 -0.65
CA ARG A 403 -4.53 -6.08 -1.36
C ARG A 403 -4.10 -5.00 -0.38
N ARG A 404 -2.83 -4.60 -0.44
CA ARG A 404 -2.31 -3.38 0.17
C ARG A 404 -2.43 -2.23 -0.82
N ALA A 405 -3.14 -1.19 -0.43
CA ALA A 405 -3.39 -0.02 -1.22
C ALA A 405 -2.72 1.21 -0.62
N THR A 406 -2.28 2.11 -1.49
CA THR A 406 -1.83 3.44 -1.08
C THR A 406 -3.02 4.35 -0.75
N GLU A 407 -2.80 5.45 -0.06
CA GLU A 407 -3.84 6.48 0.17
C GLU A 407 -4.44 6.98 -1.16
N ALA A 408 -3.60 7.16 -2.19
CA ALA A 408 -4.04 7.60 -3.51
C ALA A 408 -4.90 6.54 -4.22
N GLU A 409 -4.54 5.27 -4.08
CA GLU A 409 -5.33 4.14 -4.60
C GLU A 409 -6.65 4.03 -3.86
N ALA A 410 -6.65 4.21 -2.54
CA ALA A 410 -7.86 4.20 -1.72
C ALA A 410 -8.82 5.35 -2.07
N ALA A 411 -8.30 6.56 -2.22
CA ALA A 411 -9.08 7.71 -2.67
C ALA A 411 -9.68 7.50 -4.08
N SER A 412 -9.02 6.69 -4.90
CA SER A 412 -9.46 6.38 -6.27
C SER A 412 -10.32 5.11 -6.37
N GLU A 413 -10.49 4.34 -5.29
CA GLU A 413 -11.08 2.99 -5.36
C GLU A 413 -12.53 3.01 -5.85
N ALA A 414 -13.33 3.99 -5.43
CA ALA A 414 -14.70 4.15 -5.92
C ALA A 414 -14.74 4.38 -7.44
N ALA A 415 -13.79 5.16 -7.98
CA ALA A 415 -13.67 5.38 -9.42
C ALA A 415 -13.20 4.10 -10.14
N LEU A 416 -12.21 3.41 -9.58
CA LEU A 416 -11.72 2.14 -10.13
C LEU A 416 -12.83 1.09 -10.16
N HIS A 417 -13.68 1.02 -9.14
CA HIS A 417 -14.85 0.14 -9.12
C HIS A 417 -15.77 0.37 -10.32
N LEU A 418 -16.06 1.64 -10.66
CA LEU A 418 -16.87 1.98 -11.83
C LEU A 418 -16.17 1.63 -13.16
N VAL A 419 -14.83 1.72 -13.22
CA VAL A 419 -14.06 1.24 -14.37
C VAL A 419 -14.15 -0.28 -14.52
N ARG A 420 -14.11 -1.04 -13.42
CA ARG A 420 -14.32 -2.51 -13.43
C ARG A 420 -15.70 -2.88 -13.96
N GLN A 421 -16.73 -2.12 -13.59
CA GLN A 421 -18.07 -2.30 -14.16
C GLN A 421 -18.08 -2.03 -15.68
N GLY A 422 -17.33 -1.02 -16.14
CA GLY A 422 -17.12 -0.73 -17.57
C GLY A 422 -16.39 -1.86 -18.33
N LEU A 423 -15.47 -2.58 -17.68
CA LEU A 423 -14.83 -3.77 -18.23
C LEU A 423 -15.81 -4.94 -18.36
N ALA A 424 -16.65 -5.17 -17.35
CA ALA A 424 -17.65 -6.24 -17.35
C ALA A 424 -18.85 -5.96 -18.28
N SER A 425 -19.02 -4.72 -18.72
CA SER A 425 -20.15 -4.31 -19.57
C SER A 425 -20.08 -4.96 -20.97
N PRO A 426 -21.21 -5.44 -21.52
CA PRO A 426 -21.22 -6.11 -22.82
C PRO A 426 -20.72 -5.19 -23.92
N ARG A 427 -19.81 -5.71 -24.75
CA ARG A 427 -19.28 -4.98 -25.90
C ARG A 427 -20.36 -4.92 -26.99
N ILE A 428 -20.89 -3.73 -27.27
CA ILE A 428 -21.74 -3.51 -28.44
C ILE A 428 -20.83 -3.50 -29.67
N ILE A 429 -20.79 -4.61 -30.40
CA ILE A 429 -20.16 -4.70 -31.71
C ILE A 429 -21.18 -4.19 -32.73
N LEU A 430 -21.06 -2.93 -33.14
CA LEU A 430 -21.79 -2.42 -34.31
C LEU A 430 -21.06 -2.94 -35.56
N ALA A 431 -21.70 -3.88 -36.25
CA ALA A 431 -21.21 -4.50 -37.49
C ALA A 431 -21.27 -3.54 -38.69
#